data_AF-A0A534SIG3-F1
#
_entry.id   AF-A0A534SIG3-F1
#
_cell.length_a   1.000
_cell.length_b   1.000
_cell.length_c   1.000
_cell.angle_alpha   90.00
_cell.angle_beta   90.00
_cell.angle_gamma   90.00
#
_symmetry.space_group_name_H-M   'P 1'
#
loop_
_entity.id
_entity.type
_entity.pdbx_description
1 polymer ?
#
loop_
_entity_poly.entity_id
_entity_poly.type
_entity_poly.pdbx_seq_one_letter_code
_entity_poly.pdbx_strand_id
1 'polypeptide(L)'
;MVQGDDVARWLQWWLSTCDWHTQMRAIVQDTAARAPNFRYYIGAGSRHTIWGSDKIYTETKGGVIPFVEWVEQMRMDDPAWSNQECTDCSLDPGDPAPSPPVPPFNADGTVSCPAS
;
A
#
# COMPACT_ATOMS: atom_id res chain seq x y z
N MET A 1 4.93 -10.91 -6.77
CA MET A 1 5.64 -10.10 -7.81
C MET A 1 5.48 -10.82 -9.14
N VAL A 2 5.26 -10.14 -10.28
CA VAL A 2 5.36 -10.81 -11.59
C VAL A 2 6.80 -11.35 -11.70
N GLN A 3 6.97 -12.63 -11.38
CA GLN A 3 8.26 -13.30 -11.43
C GLN A 3 8.61 -13.48 -12.91
N GLY A 4 9.69 -12.84 -13.35
CA GLY A 4 10.24 -13.05 -14.68
C GLY A 4 10.82 -11.78 -15.31
N ASP A 5 11.81 -12.04 -16.16
CA ASP A 5 12.51 -11.18 -17.10
C ASP A 5 11.65 -10.79 -18.32
N ASP A 6 10.38 -11.21 -18.35
CA ASP A 6 9.39 -10.78 -19.33
C ASP A 6 8.74 -9.45 -18.94
N VAL A 7 9.30 -8.36 -19.48
CA VAL A 7 8.82 -6.98 -19.30
C VAL A 7 7.37 -6.80 -19.79
N ALA A 8 6.89 -7.60 -20.75
CA ALA A 8 5.52 -7.48 -21.24
C ALA A 8 4.50 -7.81 -20.13
N ARG A 9 4.86 -8.69 -19.19
CA ARG A 9 3.99 -9.03 -18.05
C ARG A 9 3.92 -7.91 -17.00
N TRP A 10 4.82 -6.92 -17.04
CA TRP A 10 4.73 -5.75 -16.15
C TRP A 10 3.50 -4.90 -16.47
N LEU A 11 3.02 -4.94 -17.71
CA LEU A 11 1.77 -4.29 -18.11
C LEU A 11 0.55 -4.93 -17.45
N GLN A 12 0.67 -6.15 -16.90
CA GLN A 12 -0.37 -6.90 -16.18
C GLN A 12 -0.12 -6.93 -14.66
N TRP A 13 0.48 -5.87 -14.13
CA TRP A 13 0.87 -5.73 -12.73
C TRP A 13 -0.23 -6.14 -11.72
N TRP A 14 -1.49 -5.90 -12.06
CA TRP A 14 -2.66 -6.23 -11.24
C TRP A 14 -2.76 -7.71 -10.86
N LEU A 15 -2.25 -8.62 -11.70
CA LEU A 15 -2.23 -10.06 -11.42
C LEU A 15 -1.38 -10.41 -10.19
N SER A 16 -0.45 -9.53 -9.81
CA SER A 16 0.47 -9.74 -8.69
C SER A 16 0.17 -8.86 -7.47
N THR A 17 -0.86 -8.00 -7.55
CA THR A 17 -1.18 -7.03 -6.48
C THR A 17 -1.47 -7.72 -5.15
N CYS A 18 -2.31 -8.77 -5.14
CA CYS A 18 -2.67 -9.45 -3.90
C CYS A 18 -1.49 -10.21 -3.28
N ASP A 19 -0.78 -11.00 -4.08
CA ASP A 19 0.41 -11.74 -3.63
C ASP A 19 1.48 -10.79 -3.07
N TRP A 20 1.72 -9.67 -3.77
CA TRP A 20 2.66 -8.66 -3.30
C TRP A 20 2.22 -8.01 -1.99
N HIS A 21 0.95 -7.61 -1.87
CA HIS A 21 0.43 -7.00 -0.66
C HIS A 21 0.58 -7.94 0.54
N THR A 22 0.20 -9.21 0.39
CA THR A 22 0.34 -10.23 1.45
C THR A 22 1.81 -10.39 1.88
N GLN A 23 2.73 -10.54 0.94
CA GLN A 23 4.16 -10.72 1.26
C GLN A 23 4.78 -9.47 1.87
N MET A 24 4.51 -8.29 1.31
CA MET A 24 5.04 -7.02 1.82
C MET A 24 4.55 -6.77 3.26
N ARG A 25 3.25 -6.92 3.49
CA ARG A 25 2.64 -6.75 4.82
C ARG A 25 3.26 -7.68 5.86
N ALA A 26 3.43 -8.96 5.51
CA ALA A 26 4.08 -9.94 6.40
C ALA A 26 5.53 -9.53 6.72
N ILE A 27 6.31 -9.08 5.74
CA ILE A 27 7.70 -8.68 5.93
C ILE A 27 7.81 -7.45 6.86
N VAL A 28 6.99 -6.41 6.65
CA VAL A 28 7.08 -5.20 7.48
C VAL A 28 6.62 -5.44 8.92
N GLN A 29 5.60 -6.27 9.11
CA GLN A 29 5.10 -6.65 10.44
C GLN A 29 6.12 -7.52 11.19
N ASP A 30 6.69 -8.53 10.54
CA ASP A 30 7.77 -9.35 11.13
C ASP A 30 9.01 -8.52 11.46
N THR A 31 9.38 -7.58 10.58
CA THR A 31 10.51 -6.67 10.84
C THR A 31 10.24 -5.76 12.03
N ALA A 32 9.05 -5.17 12.13
CA ALA A 32 8.65 -4.33 13.25
C ALA A 32 8.64 -5.10 14.58
N ALA A 33 8.28 -6.39 14.56
CA ALA A 33 8.33 -7.24 15.75
C ALA A 33 9.77 -7.52 16.24
N ARG A 34 10.75 -7.53 15.33
CA ARG A 34 12.16 -7.85 15.63
C ARG A 34 13.06 -6.63 15.82
N ALA A 35 12.66 -5.46 15.33
CA ALA A 35 13.47 -4.24 15.36
C ALA A 35 12.69 -3.08 16.01
N PRO A 36 13.00 -2.70 17.27
CA PRO A 36 12.23 -1.70 18.01
C PRO A 36 12.32 -0.28 17.43
N ASN A 37 13.33 -0.01 16.59
CA ASN A 37 13.53 1.25 15.90
C ASN A 37 12.99 1.26 14.46
N PHE A 38 12.39 0.17 13.99
CA PHE A 38 11.76 0.11 12.68
C PHE A 38 10.29 0.55 12.78
N ARG A 39 9.84 1.38 11.84
CA ARG A 39 8.44 1.76 11.66
C ARG A 39 8.07 1.65 10.18
N TYR A 40 6.81 1.32 9.91
CA TYR A 40 6.30 1.19 8.53
C TYR A 40 5.03 2.03 8.31
N TYR A 41 4.74 2.29 7.04
CA TYR A 41 3.56 2.99 6.57
C TYR A 41 2.92 2.24 5.40
N ILE A 42 1.64 1.88 5.52
CA ILE A 42 0.81 1.30 4.46
C ILE A 42 -0.46 2.14 4.33
N GLY A 43 -0.55 2.92 3.25
CA GLY A 43 -1.76 3.66 2.89
C GLY A 43 -2.68 2.88 1.96
N ALA A 44 -3.91 3.39 1.76
CA ALA A 44 -4.89 2.79 0.86
C ALA A 44 -4.49 2.94 -0.62
N GLY A 45 -4.98 2.04 -1.48
CA GLY A 45 -4.82 2.11 -2.93
C GLY A 45 -4.17 0.89 -3.58
N SER A 46 -3.72 1.04 -4.83
CA SER A 46 -3.23 -0.05 -5.69
C SER A 46 -1.75 0.05 -6.08
N ARG A 47 -1.06 1.13 -5.71
CA ARG A 47 0.33 1.36 -6.13
C ARG A 47 1.32 0.58 -5.24
N HIS A 48 2.33 0.03 -5.89
CA HIS A 48 3.48 -0.63 -5.25
C HIS A 48 4.46 0.34 -4.58
N THR A 49 4.33 1.66 -4.81
CA THR A 49 5.14 2.71 -4.17
C THR A 49 4.31 3.99 -4.00
N ILE A 50 4.75 4.84 -3.06
CA ILE A 50 4.02 6.07 -2.68
C ILE A 50 4.39 7.30 -3.52
N TRP A 51 5.46 7.26 -4.31
CA TRP A 51 6.05 8.42 -4.99
C TRP A 51 5.36 8.82 -6.31
N GLY A 52 4.29 8.14 -6.71
CA GLY A 52 3.63 8.34 -8.00
C GLY A 52 2.49 9.37 -8.01
N SER A 53 2.20 10.01 -6.88
CA SER A 53 1.08 10.96 -6.71
C SER A 53 1.21 11.80 -5.45
N ASP A 54 0.60 12.99 -5.46
CA ASP A 54 0.50 13.90 -4.30
C ASP A 54 -0.41 13.38 -3.17
N LYS A 55 -0.98 12.18 -3.33
CA LYS A 55 -1.75 11.47 -2.30
C LYS A 55 -1.00 11.39 -0.96
N ILE A 56 0.34 11.37 -0.97
CA ILE A 56 1.18 11.37 0.25
C ILE A 56 0.95 12.57 1.18
N TYR A 57 0.41 13.68 0.67
CA TYR A 57 0.15 14.89 1.45
C TYR A 57 -1.24 14.90 2.09
N THR A 58 -2.16 14.03 1.65
CA THR A 58 -3.59 14.13 2.00
C THR A 58 -4.25 12.80 2.37
N GLU A 59 -3.55 11.68 2.19
CA GLU A 59 -4.10 10.35 2.44
C GLU A 59 -4.48 10.15 3.90
N THR A 60 -5.74 9.79 4.14
CA THR A 60 -6.29 9.55 5.48
C THR A 60 -7.28 8.38 5.53
N LYS A 61 -7.53 7.70 4.41
CA LYS A 61 -8.45 6.57 4.36
C LYS A 61 -7.93 5.42 5.21
N GLY A 62 -8.86 4.76 5.89
CA GLY A 62 -8.52 3.66 6.79
C GLY A 62 -7.80 4.12 8.07
N GLY A 63 -7.80 5.43 8.37
CA GLY A 63 -7.34 5.98 9.64
C GLY A 63 -5.83 6.25 9.72
N VAL A 64 -5.10 6.19 8.61
CA VAL A 64 -3.72 6.65 8.56
C VAL A 64 -3.65 8.18 8.61
N ILE A 65 -2.54 8.73 9.07
CA ILE A 65 -2.21 10.16 8.88
C ILE A 65 -1.49 10.36 7.55
N PRO A 66 -1.45 11.57 6.95
CA PRO A 66 -0.66 11.81 5.76
C PRO A 66 0.80 11.37 5.92
N PHE A 67 1.38 10.76 4.88
CA PHE A 67 2.75 10.23 4.94
C PHE A 67 3.77 11.31 5.34
N VAL A 68 3.59 12.55 4.87
CA VAL A 68 4.48 13.67 5.22
C VAL A 68 4.36 14.04 6.70
N GLU A 69 3.18 13.94 7.30
CA GLU A 69 2.99 14.14 8.74
C GLU A 69 3.69 13.02 9.54
N TRP A 70 3.59 11.78 9.07
CA TRP A 70 4.28 10.64 9.68
C TRP A 70 5.82 10.77 9.63
N VAL A 71 6.37 11.27 8.52
CA VAL A 71 7.81 11.58 8.39
C VAL A 71 8.20 12.75 9.31
N GLU A 72 7.34 13.74 9.49
CA GLU A 72 7.61 14.85 10.41
C GLU A 72 7.63 14.38 11.87
N GLN A 73 6.72 13.49 12.26
CA GLN A 73 6.75 12.85 13.59
C GLN A 73 8.07 12.10 13.83
N MET A 74 8.56 11.35 12.84
CA MET A 74 9.89 10.72 12.90
C MET A 74 11.00 11.76 13.11
N ARG A 75 10.98 12.85 12.33
CA ARG A 75 12.00 13.89 12.36
C ARG A 75 12.07 14.59 13.72
N MET A 76 10.94 14.71 14.38
CA MET A 76 10.81 15.38 15.69
C MET A 76 11.03 14.45 16.89
N ASP A 77 11.32 13.17 16.67
CA ASP A 77 11.34 12.13 17.72
C ASP A 77 10.05 12.13 18.54
N ASP A 78 8.91 12.31 17.85
CA ASP A 78 7.60 12.41 18.47
C ASP A 78 7.17 11.03 19.01
N PRO A 79 6.75 10.91 20.29
CA PRO A 79 6.22 9.66 20.83
C PRO A 79 4.98 9.12 20.09
N ALA A 80 4.28 9.94 19.32
CA ALA A 80 3.18 9.52 18.45
C ALA A 80 3.66 8.76 17.19
N TRP A 81 4.95 8.83 16.85
CA TRP A 81 5.52 8.15 15.68
C TRP A 81 5.41 6.63 15.81
N SER A 82 4.44 6.08 15.09
CA SER A 82 3.97 4.70 15.21
C SER A 82 3.81 4.05 13.84
N ASN A 83 3.65 2.72 13.80
CA ASN A 83 3.33 2.03 12.55
C ASN A 83 1.97 2.50 12.03
N GLN A 84 1.89 2.80 10.73
CA GLN A 84 0.66 3.22 10.07
C GLN A 84 0.20 2.13 9.09
N GLU A 85 -1.06 1.74 9.19
CA GLU A 85 -1.65 0.72 8.33
C GLU A 85 -3.14 1.03 8.14
N CYS A 86 -3.57 1.18 6.89
CA CYS A 86 -4.97 1.38 6.57
C CYS A 86 -5.84 0.21 7.09
N THR A 87 -6.96 0.54 7.71
CA THR A 87 -8.01 -0.43 8.06
C THR A 87 -8.99 -0.65 6.91
N ASP A 88 -9.28 0.41 6.16
CA ASP A 88 -9.89 0.38 4.84
C ASP A 88 -8.84 0.76 3.79
N CYS A 89 -8.37 -0.24 3.05
CA CYS A 89 -7.35 -0.08 2.02
C CYS A 89 -7.93 -0.01 0.59
N SER A 90 -9.23 0.24 0.45
CA SER A 90 -9.89 0.35 -0.85
C SER A 90 -9.38 1.52 -1.70
N LEU A 91 -9.62 1.45 -3.02
CA LEU A 91 -9.12 2.46 -3.96
C LEU A 91 -9.78 3.82 -3.73
N ASP A 92 -9.00 4.88 -3.87
CA ASP A 92 -9.48 6.24 -4.03
C ASP A 92 -9.78 6.59 -5.49
N PRO A 93 -10.63 7.59 -5.75
CA PRO A 93 -10.77 8.16 -7.07
C PRO A 93 -9.41 8.56 -7.65
N GLY A 94 -9.06 8.01 -8.81
CA GLY A 94 -7.79 8.26 -9.48
C GLY A 94 -6.66 7.30 -9.12
N ASP A 95 -6.86 6.38 -8.19
CA ASP A 95 -5.92 5.27 -7.99
C ASP A 95 -5.85 4.39 -9.25
N PRO A 96 -4.65 3.92 -9.64
CA PRO A 96 -4.50 3.07 -10.81
C PRO A 96 -5.35 1.80 -10.70
N ALA A 97 -6.15 1.51 -11.72
CA ALA A 97 -6.85 0.25 -11.87
C ALA A 97 -6.86 -0.15 -13.35
N PRO A 98 -6.92 -1.45 -13.67
CA PRO A 98 -7.14 -1.88 -15.05
C PRO A 98 -8.45 -1.30 -15.62
N SER A 99 -8.44 -0.95 -16.90
CA SER A 99 -9.63 -0.50 -17.64
C SER A 99 -9.81 -1.35 -18.89
N PRO A 100 -10.90 -2.15 -19.00
CA PRO A 100 -11.95 -2.33 -17.99
C PRO A 100 -11.43 -3.03 -16.71
N PRO A 101 -12.15 -2.92 -15.57
CA PRO A 101 -11.79 -3.64 -14.35
C PRO A 101 -11.72 -5.15 -14.59
N VAL A 102 -10.65 -5.77 -14.09
CA VAL A 102 -10.44 -7.23 -14.12
C VAL A 102 -9.99 -7.69 -12.74
N PRO A 103 -10.29 -8.94 -12.33
CA PRO A 103 -9.86 -9.45 -11.03
C PRO A 103 -8.36 -9.22 -10.75
N PRO A 104 -7.98 -8.79 -9.54
CA PRO A 104 -8.80 -8.63 -8.34
C PRO A 104 -9.58 -7.30 -8.23
N PHE A 105 -9.55 -6.45 -9.26
CA PHE A 105 -10.21 -5.14 -9.27
C PHE A 105 -11.66 -5.28 -9.71
N ASN A 106 -12.58 -4.82 -8.87
CA ASN A 106 -14.02 -4.90 -9.12
C ASN A 106 -14.55 -3.62 -9.78
N ALA A 107 -15.71 -3.73 -10.41
CA ALA A 107 -16.36 -2.59 -11.08
C ALA A 107 -16.85 -1.49 -10.11
N ASP A 108 -16.99 -1.82 -8.81
CA ASP A 108 -17.36 -0.88 -7.75
C ASP A 108 -16.16 -0.14 -7.13
N GLY A 109 -14.94 -0.34 -7.67
CA GLY A 109 -13.71 0.28 -7.16
C GLY A 109 -13.08 -0.43 -5.97
N THR A 110 -13.62 -1.57 -5.54
CA THR A 110 -13.00 -2.39 -4.50
C THR A 110 -11.96 -3.35 -5.09
N VAL A 111 -11.05 -3.82 -4.24
CA VAL A 111 -10.08 -4.87 -4.59
C VAL A 111 -10.39 -6.11 -3.74
N SER A 112 -10.76 -7.20 -4.41
CA SER A 112 -11.07 -8.48 -3.77
C SER A 112 -9.90 -9.43 -3.93
N CYS A 113 -9.01 -9.45 -2.92
CA CYS A 113 -7.97 -10.45 -2.85
C CYS A 113 -8.51 -11.75 -2.23
N PRO A 114 -8.23 -12.93 -2.82
CA PRO A 114 -8.60 -14.19 -2.19
C PRO A 114 -7.95 -14.29 -0.81
N ALA A 115 -8.71 -14.76 0.18
CA ALA A 115 -8.18 -15.02 1.51
C ALA A 115 -7.00 -15.99 1.38
N SER A 116 -5.88 -15.61 1.99
CA SER A 116 -4.68 -16.46 2.11
C SER A 116 -4.92 -17.56 3.14
#